data_AF-A0A2V8ER12-F1
#
_entry.id   AF-A0A2V8ER12-F1
#
_cell.length_a   1.000
_cell.length_b   1.000
_cell.length_c   1.000
_cell.angle_alpha   90.00
_cell.angle_beta   90.00
_cell.angle_gamma   90.00
#
_symmetry.space_group_name_H-M   'P 1'
#
loop_
_entity.id
_entity.type
_entity.pdbx_description
1 polymer ?
#
loop_
_entity_poly.entity_id
_entity_poly.type
_entity_poly.pdbx_seq_one_letter_code
_entity_poly.pdbx_strand_id
1 'polypeptide(L)'
;MKRFVPLMAFAIFFVYLAVSAFQLPLAGSSGFDVTGFGRLPVSVAGRVQPLDSVARLALLQIRASAPASLDGFKLQPLRAEIIDPDLWLLEVLAKPDTADTRRIFLIDDRELLAKLQLSGGTSYYAFTDLGPKAATIGMQVQRIGKLKTADRAQWENALVTLQSRLVLYERLKNSVQPNSLLQLQARNNPAGFDFAGELATFRVDLTRAIKISEERRQGGAQLLDAETGMRLRTFARLFQAVSQSGMVAAIPPGDHTGLRSHWRNLGTVIVDSARGQLPPLPVAFYAAMSSAFAQDKPDVFNSQVSRYRQWLASNGFASEIDQAGYEVYYNRFQPFVRAIAVYAVAAILLGVAWRTRSATVYPSAVMLVLLAFAVHTLGIAFTMKLAGPPSYLTLVAWGITLGALVAEQFWRRGVAIAVATATGLGALVGARVTAVGVVALVQNVLDIRLVLAIVATVVVLFVGREAGREGQAEDGERLVHPFTHALGDAGKFVL
;
A
#
# COMPACT_ATOMS: atom_id res chain seq x y z
N MET A 1 41.14 14.03 12.55
CA MET A 1 40.34 12.89 12.02
C MET A 1 39.16 12.52 12.92
N LYS A 2 39.32 12.31 14.24
CA LYS A 2 38.23 11.89 15.16
C LYS A 2 36.96 12.77 15.14
N ARG A 3 37.10 14.10 14.97
CA ARG A 3 35.96 15.04 14.88
C ARG A 3 35.11 14.91 13.60
N PHE A 4 35.67 14.30 12.54
CA PHE A 4 34.98 14.16 11.25
C PHE A 4 34.19 12.85 11.13
N VAL A 5 34.45 11.87 12.01
CA VAL A 5 33.77 10.57 11.97
C VAL A 5 32.24 10.69 12.14
N PRO A 6 31.72 11.48 13.12
CA PRO A 6 30.28 11.69 13.25
C PRO A 6 29.65 12.39 12.03
N LEU A 7 30.35 13.39 11.48
CA LEU A 7 29.93 14.11 10.27
C LEU A 7 29.89 13.20 9.04
N MET A 8 30.86 12.27 8.93
CA MET A 8 30.90 11.29 7.85
C MET A 8 29.75 10.28 7.97
N ALA A 9 29.48 9.78 9.18
CA ALA A 9 28.32 8.91 9.43
C ALA A 9 27.01 9.64 9.08
N PHE A 10 26.84 10.88 9.51
CA PHE A 10 25.70 11.70 9.13
C PHE A 10 25.61 11.89 7.62
N ALA A 11 26.71 12.25 6.95
CA ALA A 11 26.74 12.47 5.50
C ALA A 11 26.35 11.21 4.72
N ILE A 12 26.81 10.03 5.13
CA ILE A 12 26.43 8.75 4.50
C ILE A 12 24.92 8.53 4.59
N PHE A 13 24.33 8.68 5.78
CA PHE A 13 22.89 8.49 5.96
C PHE A 13 22.06 9.60 5.31
N PHE A 14 22.56 10.83 5.29
CA PHE A 14 21.95 11.94 4.57
C PHE A 14 21.93 11.67 3.07
N VAL A 15 23.03 11.20 2.48
CA VAL A 15 23.10 10.80 1.06
C VAL A 15 22.15 9.63 0.79
N TYR A 16 22.11 8.62 1.66
CA TYR A 16 21.13 7.52 1.56
C TYR A 16 19.68 8.03 1.52
N LEU A 17 19.34 8.99 2.39
CA LEU A 17 18.01 9.61 2.41
C LEU A 17 17.76 10.47 1.18
N ALA A 18 18.73 11.26 0.74
CA ALA A 18 18.63 12.10 -0.45
C ALA A 18 18.43 11.24 -1.72
N VAL A 19 19.24 10.19 -1.91
CA VAL A 19 19.08 9.24 -3.01
C VAL A 19 17.70 8.57 -2.96
N SER A 20 17.19 8.24 -1.77
CA SER A 20 15.85 7.66 -1.61
C SER A 20 14.71 8.67 -1.87
N ALA A 21 14.92 9.94 -1.55
CA ALA A 21 13.95 11.02 -1.76
C ALA A 21 13.87 11.44 -3.24
N PHE A 22 15.01 11.45 -3.93
CA PHE A 22 15.13 11.88 -5.31
C PHE A 22 15.25 10.72 -6.29
N GLN A 23 14.73 9.53 -5.96
CA GLN A 23 14.77 8.38 -6.88
C GLN A 23 14.28 8.81 -8.27
N LEU A 24 15.24 8.99 -9.18
CA LEU A 24 14.98 9.20 -10.59
C LEU A 24 14.21 7.98 -11.07
N PRO A 25 13.15 8.14 -11.87
CA PRO A 25 12.49 6.98 -12.46
C PRO A 25 13.58 6.17 -13.17
N LEU A 26 13.83 4.95 -12.69
CA LEU A 26 14.59 3.97 -13.45
C LEU A 26 13.83 3.88 -14.76
N ALA A 27 14.42 4.33 -15.86
CA ALA A 27 13.81 4.22 -17.17
C ALA A 27 13.47 2.74 -17.36
N GLY A 28 12.17 2.42 -17.29
CA GLY A 28 11.71 1.06 -17.48
C GLY A 28 12.16 0.62 -18.87
N SER A 29 12.68 -0.60 -18.96
CA SER A 29 13.18 -1.19 -20.22
C SER A 29 12.12 -1.25 -21.33
N SER A 30 10.83 -1.03 -21.01
CA SER A 30 9.69 -1.12 -21.92
C SER A 30 9.28 0.23 -22.56
N GLY A 31 9.85 1.37 -22.16
CA GLY A 31 9.53 2.68 -22.74
C GLY A 31 8.17 3.28 -22.35
N PHE A 32 7.33 2.57 -21.60
CA PHE A 32 6.06 3.07 -21.08
C PHE A 32 6.24 4.01 -19.88
N ASP A 33 5.47 5.11 -19.85
CA ASP A 33 5.37 6.05 -18.73
C ASP A 33 4.45 5.50 -17.63
N VAL A 34 4.89 4.39 -17.04
CA VAL A 34 4.22 3.70 -15.94
C VAL A 34 4.11 4.62 -14.70
N THR A 35 5.13 5.45 -14.46
CA THR A 35 5.09 6.43 -13.35
C THR A 35 4.03 7.51 -13.58
N GLY A 36 3.88 8.02 -14.80
CA GLY A 36 2.82 8.96 -15.14
C GLY A 36 1.43 8.34 -14.99
N PHE A 37 1.27 7.08 -15.40
CA PHE A 37 0.03 6.32 -15.18
C PHE A 37 -0.29 6.12 -13.70
N GLY A 38 0.68 5.70 -12.88
CA GLY A 38 0.51 5.53 -11.44
C GLY A 38 0.10 6.80 -10.70
N ARG A 39 0.44 7.98 -11.24
CA ARG A 39 0.04 9.29 -10.71
C ARG A 39 -1.39 9.72 -11.06
N LEU A 40 -2.09 9.01 -11.94
CA LEU A 40 -3.46 9.38 -12.28
C LEU A 40 -4.37 9.23 -11.06
N PRO A 41 -5.14 10.27 -10.68
CA PRO A 41 -6.08 10.20 -9.59
C PRO A 41 -7.27 9.31 -9.97
N VAL A 42 -7.72 8.50 -9.03
CA VAL A 42 -8.91 7.65 -9.09
C VAL A 42 -9.58 7.60 -7.73
N SER A 43 -10.85 7.27 -7.66
CA SER A 43 -11.54 7.02 -6.40
C SER A 43 -11.71 5.53 -6.12
N VAL A 44 -11.43 5.14 -4.88
CA VAL A 44 -11.75 3.80 -4.37
C VAL A 44 -12.41 3.97 -3.01
N ALA A 45 -13.57 3.35 -2.82
CA ALA A 45 -14.38 3.49 -1.60
C ALA A 45 -14.65 4.97 -1.22
N GLY A 46 -14.78 5.84 -2.23
CA GLY A 46 -15.05 7.28 -2.04
C GLY A 46 -13.81 8.15 -1.79
N ARG A 47 -12.62 7.57 -1.57
CA ARG A 47 -11.37 8.31 -1.40
C ARG A 47 -10.66 8.47 -2.75
N VAL A 48 -10.41 9.72 -3.15
CA VAL A 48 -9.52 10.02 -4.29
C VAL A 48 -8.07 9.79 -3.88
N GLN A 49 -7.35 8.98 -4.66
CA GLN A 49 -5.97 8.56 -4.43
C GLN A 49 -5.30 8.24 -5.79
N PRO A 50 -3.96 8.19 -5.89
CA PRO A 50 -3.30 7.76 -7.12
C PRO A 50 -3.49 6.26 -7.38
N LEU A 51 -3.42 5.85 -8.65
CA LEU A 51 -3.36 4.43 -9.03
C LEU A 51 -2.18 3.70 -8.37
N ASP A 52 -1.06 4.37 -8.10
CA ASP A 52 0.08 3.82 -7.35
C ASP A 52 -0.31 3.34 -5.95
N SER A 53 -1.13 4.11 -5.23
CA SER A 53 -1.65 3.68 -3.94
C SER A 53 -2.57 2.46 -4.07
N VAL A 54 -3.44 2.45 -5.09
CA VAL A 54 -4.29 1.28 -5.38
C VAL A 54 -3.44 0.05 -5.63
N ALA A 55 -2.40 0.17 -6.46
CA ALA A 55 -1.50 -0.90 -6.82
C ALA A 55 -0.74 -1.47 -5.61
N ARG A 56 -0.10 -0.59 -4.83
CA ARG A 56 0.67 -0.99 -3.63
C ARG A 56 -0.19 -1.65 -2.58
N LEU A 57 -1.37 -1.08 -2.29
CA LEU A 57 -2.28 -1.62 -1.29
C LEU A 57 -2.83 -2.98 -1.73
N ALA A 58 -3.21 -3.12 -3.01
CA ALA A 58 -3.68 -4.38 -3.54
C ALA A 58 -2.61 -5.46 -3.51
N LEU A 59 -1.38 -5.17 -3.98
CA LEU A 59 -0.26 -6.11 -3.90
C LEU A 59 0.06 -6.48 -2.45
N LEU A 60 0.04 -5.52 -1.54
CA LEU A 60 0.24 -5.80 -0.12
C LEU A 60 -0.81 -6.79 0.40
N GLN A 61 -2.09 -6.57 0.11
CA GLN A 61 -3.18 -7.45 0.55
C GLN A 61 -3.11 -8.85 -0.07
N ILE A 62 -2.68 -8.95 -1.32
CA ILE A 62 -2.55 -10.22 -2.05
C ILE A 62 -1.31 -11.02 -1.60
N ARG A 63 -0.17 -10.33 -1.38
CA ARG A 63 1.13 -10.96 -1.12
C ARG A 63 1.47 -11.12 0.37
N ALA A 64 0.80 -10.40 1.27
CA ALA A 64 1.09 -10.49 2.71
C ALA A 64 0.73 -11.88 3.25
N SER A 65 1.40 -12.32 4.32
CA SER A 65 0.90 -13.41 5.15
C SER A 65 -0.38 -12.97 5.85
N ALA A 66 -1.32 -13.90 6.04
CA ALA A 66 -2.49 -13.63 6.89
C ALA A 66 -2.00 -13.26 8.30
N PRO A 67 -2.64 -12.32 9.01
CA PRO A 67 -2.33 -12.05 10.40
C PRO A 67 -2.82 -13.21 11.27
N ALA A 68 -2.04 -14.29 11.34
CA ALA A 68 -2.36 -15.47 12.14
C ALA A 68 -1.08 -16.17 12.64
N SER A 69 -0.39 -15.52 13.57
CA SER A 69 0.03 -16.06 14.87
C SER A 69 1.06 -15.11 15.49
N LEU A 70 1.06 -15.01 16.81
CA LEU A 70 2.10 -14.34 17.59
C LEU A 70 3.46 -15.08 17.52
N ASP A 71 3.59 -16.08 16.63
CA ASP A 71 4.80 -16.87 16.47
C ASP A 71 5.71 -16.27 15.40
N GLY A 72 6.48 -15.29 15.84
CA GLY A 72 7.78 -15.03 15.26
C GLY A 72 7.75 -14.13 14.04
N PHE A 73 8.62 -13.14 14.09
CA PHE A 73 9.00 -12.24 13.02
C PHE A 73 9.56 -13.04 11.82
N LYS A 74 8.70 -13.63 10.99
CA LYS A 74 9.16 -14.24 9.73
C LYS A 74 9.42 -13.12 8.73
N LEU A 75 10.71 -12.77 8.60
CA LEU A 75 11.22 -11.97 7.50
C LEU A 75 10.67 -12.57 6.19
N GLN A 76 10.05 -11.73 5.36
CA GLN A 76 9.63 -12.14 4.01
C GLN A 76 10.80 -12.84 3.31
N PRO A 77 10.55 -13.92 2.56
CA PRO A 77 11.60 -14.68 1.92
C PRO A 77 12.48 -13.76 1.06
N LEU A 78 13.80 -13.85 1.26
CA LEU A 78 14.86 -13.07 0.61
C LEU A 78 14.89 -13.16 -0.94
N ARG A 79 13.96 -13.91 -1.55
CA ARG A 79 13.81 -14.12 -3.00
C ARG A 79 12.39 -13.82 -3.52
N ALA A 80 11.65 -12.94 -2.86
CA ALA A 80 10.40 -12.44 -3.43
C ALA A 80 10.73 -11.63 -4.69
N GLU A 81 10.14 -12.01 -5.83
CA GLU A 81 10.22 -11.23 -7.06
C GLU A 81 9.83 -9.77 -6.77
N ILE A 82 10.70 -8.84 -7.15
CA ILE A 82 10.43 -7.41 -7.04
C ILE A 82 9.44 -7.07 -8.14
N ILE A 83 8.19 -6.83 -7.75
CA ILE A 83 7.12 -6.48 -8.66
C ILE A 83 6.95 -4.98 -8.58
N ASP A 84 7.12 -4.28 -9.70
CA ASP A 84 6.73 -2.88 -9.80
C ASP A 84 5.20 -2.79 -9.67
N PRO A 85 4.68 -2.13 -8.62
CA PRO A 85 3.25 -2.06 -8.38
C PRO A 85 2.48 -1.42 -9.53
N ASP A 86 2.99 -0.31 -10.06
CA ASP A 86 2.32 0.48 -11.07
C ASP A 86 2.20 -0.32 -12.38
N LEU A 87 3.28 -1.02 -12.75
CA LEU A 87 3.30 -1.89 -13.92
C LEU A 87 2.36 -3.09 -13.75
N TRP A 88 2.41 -3.73 -12.58
CA TRP A 88 1.51 -4.86 -12.28
C TRP A 88 0.05 -4.46 -12.37
N LEU A 89 -0.34 -3.32 -11.79
CA LEU A 89 -1.73 -2.87 -11.87
C LEU A 89 -2.11 -2.54 -13.31
N LEU A 90 -1.21 -1.91 -14.08
CA LEU A 90 -1.44 -1.63 -15.49
C LEU A 90 -1.67 -2.92 -16.30
N GLU A 91 -0.89 -3.97 -16.07
CA GLU A 91 -1.12 -5.28 -16.68
C GLU A 91 -2.46 -5.89 -16.25
N VAL A 92 -2.82 -5.84 -14.96
CA VAL A 92 -4.11 -6.33 -14.47
C VAL A 92 -5.28 -5.61 -15.17
N LEU A 93 -5.15 -4.31 -15.41
CA LEU A 93 -6.20 -3.49 -16.01
C LEU A 93 -6.29 -3.64 -17.53
N ALA A 94 -5.15 -3.79 -18.22
CA ALA A 94 -5.07 -3.69 -19.68
C ALA A 94 -4.69 -4.98 -20.40
N LYS A 95 -3.87 -5.84 -19.78
CA LYS A 95 -3.30 -7.06 -20.37
C LYS A 95 -3.28 -8.22 -19.36
N PRO A 96 -4.47 -8.69 -18.91
CA PRO A 96 -4.58 -9.66 -17.82
C PRO A 96 -3.87 -10.98 -18.11
N ASP A 97 -3.70 -11.39 -19.38
CA ASP A 97 -2.97 -12.61 -19.74
C ASP A 97 -1.52 -12.62 -19.19
N THR A 98 -0.88 -11.44 -19.12
CA THR A 98 0.45 -11.30 -18.51
C THR A 98 0.34 -11.29 -16.98
N ALA A 99 -0.59 -10.50 -16.43
CA ALA A 99 -0.76 -10.39 -14.98
C ALA A 99 -1.14 -11.73 -14.32
N ASP A 100 -1.99 -12.53 -14.97
CA ASP A 100 -2.52 -13.79 -14.45
C ASP A 100 -1.43 -14.85 -14.23
N THR A 101 -0.31 -14.73 -14.95
CA THR A 101 0.86 -15.63 -14.81
C THR A 101 1.81 -15.21 -13.69
N ARG A 102 1.65 -14.02 -13.11
CA ARG A 102 2.54 -13.54 -12.04
C ARG A 102 2.26 -14.26 -10.74
N ARG A 103 3.33 -14.76 -10.10
CA ARG A 103 3.26 -15.46 -8.81
C ARG A 103 3.17 -14.47 -7.66
N ILE A 104 1.94 -14.07 -7.33
CA ILE A 104 1.65 -13.08 -6.28
C ILE A 104 0.80 -13.62 -5.14
N PHE A 105 0.06 -14.71 -5.34
CA PHE A 105 -0.81 -15.24 -4.29
C PHE A 105 0.00 -16.05 -3.30
N LEU A 106 0.17 -15.54 -2.09
CA LEU A 106 0.84 -16.26 -1.02
C LEU A 106 -0.05 -17.39 -0.49
N ILE A 107 0.46 -18.62 -0.52
CA ILE A 107 -0.13 -19.80 0.11
C ILE A 107 0.99 -20.54 0.85
N ASP A 108 1.00 -20.44 2.18
CA ASP A 108 2.02 -21.02 3.06
C ASP A 108 1.50 -22.18 3.94
N ASP A 109 0.19 -22.36 4.01
CA ASP A 109 -0.45 -23.45 4.74
C ASP A 109 -0.33 -24.79 3.99
N ARG A 110 0.37 -25.75 4.59
CA ARG A 110 0.65 -27.07 3.98
C ARG A 110 -0.61 -27.91 3.77
N GLU A 111 -1.58 -27.82 4.67
CA GLU A 111 -2.82 -28.57 4.53
C GLU A 111 -3.65 -27.99 3.37
N LEU A 112 -3.74 -26.66 3.27
CA LEU A 112 -4.38 -25.99 2.16
C LEU A 112 -3.75 -26.36 0.81
N LEU A 113 -2.43 -26.39 0.73
CA LEU A 113 -1.72 -26.84 -0.48
C LEU A 113 -2.10 -28.27 -0.86
N ALA A 114 -2.16 -29.18 0.12
CA ALA A 114 -2.60 -30.55 -0.10
C ALA A 114 -4.07 -30.63 -0.56
N LYS A 115 -4.98 -29.87 0.07
CA LYS A 115 -6.41 -29.83 -0.31
C LYS A 115 -6.64 -29.29 -1.71
N LEU A 116 -5.86 -28.28 -2.14
CA LEU A 116 -5.93 -27.71 -3.48
C LEU A 116 -5.09 -28.49 -4.51
N GLN A 117 -4.31 -29.48 -4.07
CA GLN A 117 -3.38 -30.26 -4.90
C GLN A 117 -2.41 -29.35 -5.67
N LEU A 118 -1.89 -28.33 -4.98
CA LEU A 118 -0.88 -27.43 -5.52
C LEU A 118 0.52 -27.98 -5.22
N SER A 119 1.45 -27.85 -6.16
CA SER A 119 2.83 -28.28 -5.97
C SER A 119 3.49 -27.49 -4.83
N GLY A 120 4.13 -28.19 -3.90
CA GLY A 120 5.00 -27.57 -2.91
C GLY A 120 6.31 -27.04 -3.52
N GLY A 121 7.04 -26.20 -2.79
CA GLY A 121 8.36 -25.68 -3.19
C GLY A 121 8.39 -24.20 -3.60
N THR A 122 7.22 -23.57 -3.74
CA THR A 122 7.07 -22.11 -3.82
C THR A 122 6.03 -21.67 -2.80
N SER A 123 6.17 -20.45 -2.27
CA SER A 123 5.14 -19.83 -1.43
C SER A 123 4.17 -18.96 -2.23
N TYR A 124 4.53 -18.60 -3.46
CA TYR A 124 3.73 -17.74 -4.32
C TYR A 124 3.24 -18.49 -5.55
N TYR A 125 1.95 -18.33 -5.84
CA TYR A 125 1.22 -18.96 -6.93
C TYR A 125 0.63 -17.90 -7.87
N ALA A 126 0.47 -18.26 -9.13
CA ALA A 126 -0.14 -17.42 -10.15
C ALA A 126 -1.68 -17.55 -10.12
N PHE A 127 -2.37 -16.57 -10.70
CA PHE A 127 -3.83 -16.65 -10.83
C PHE A 127 -4.23 -17.85 -11.71
N THR A 128 -3.47 -18.12 -12.77
CA THR A 128 -3.66 -19.27 -13.66
C THR A 128 -3.52 -20.61 -12.94
N ASP A 129 -2.70 -20.69 -11.88
CA ASP A 129 -2.55 -21.92 -11.08
C ASP A 129 -3.83 -22.23 -10.27
N LEU A 130 -4.60 -21.19 -9.94
CA LEU A 130 -5.79 -21.26 -9.09
C LEU A 130 -7.09 -21.37 -9.89
N GLY A 131 -7.11 -20.95 -11.15
CA GLY A 131 -8.25 -21.05 -12.07
C GLY A 131 -8.88 -22.45 -12.11
N PRO A 132 -8.11 -23.53 -12.36
CA PRO A 132 -8.64 -24.90 -12.35
C PRO A 132 -9.22 -25.36 -11.00
N LYS A 133 -8.88 -24.66 -9.91
CA LYS A 133 -9.32 -24.96 -8.54
C LYS A 133 -10.49 -24.07 -8.10
N ALA A 134 -10.95 -23.14 -8.93
CA ALA A 134 -11.96 -22.14 -8.56
C ALA A 134 -13.28 -22.77 -8.05
N ALA A 135 -13.75 -23.84 -8.69
CA ALA A 135 -14.96 -24.55 -8.25
C ALA A 135 -14.78 -25.18 -6.86
N THR A 136 -13.64 -25.83 -6.62
CA THR A 136 -13.31 -26.42 -5.32
C THR A 136 -13.19 -25.37 -4.24
N ILE A 137 -12.49 -24.26 -4.52
CA ILE A 137 -12.38 -23.10 -3.62
C ILE A 137 -13.78 -22.58 -3.26
N GLY A 138 -14.64 -22.34 -4.27
CA GLY A 138 -15.99 -21.85 -4.05
C GLY A 138 -16.84 -22.75 -3.15
N MET A 139 -16.86 -24.06 -3.42
CA MET A 139 -17.60 -25.03 -2.60
C MET A 139 -17.11 -25.06 -1.14
N GLN A 140 -15.79 -25.08 -0.94
CA GLN A 140 -15.22 -25.13 0.41
C GLN A 140 -15.46 -23.82 1.17
N VAL A 141 -15.34 -22.66 0.52
CA VAL A 141 -15.65 -21.37 1.14
C VAL A 141 -17.11 -21.28 1.55
N GLN A 142 -18.04 -21.78 0.72
CA GLN A 142 -19.45 -21.83 1.08
C GLN A 142 -19.72 -22.73 2.30
N ARG A 143 -19.01 -23.86 2.41
CA ARG A 143 -19.05 -24.74 3.61
C ARG A 143 -18.53 -24.01 4.84
N ILE A 144 -17.33 -23.42 4.76
CA ILE A 144 -16.64 -22.73 5.85
C ILE A 144 -17.44 -21.51 6.33
N GLY A 145 -18.14 -20.83 5.42
CA GLY A 145 -19.01 -19.70 5.75
C GLY A 145 -20.12 -20.03 6.75
N LYS A 146 -20.47 -21.31 6.94
CA LYS A 146 -21.44 -21.78 7.92
C LYS A 146 -20.85 -21.96 9.34
N LEU A 147 -19.52 -21.96 9.45
CA LEU A 147 -18.80 -22.12 10.71
C LEU A 147 -18.53 -20.75 11.36
N LYS A 148 -18.55 -20.70 12.70
CA LYS A 148 -18.05 -19.54 13.45
C LYS A 148 -16.54 -19.47 13.28
N THR A 149 -15.97 -18.27 13.24
CA THR A 149 -14.53 -18.06 13.03
C THR A 149 -13.67 -18.83 14.06
N ALA A 150 -14.12 -18.91 15.32
CA ALA A 150 -13.42 -19.63 16.38
C ALA A 150 -13.36 -21.16 16.17
N ASP A 151 -14.30 -21.71 15.40
CA ASP A 151 -14.41 -23.14 15.14
C ASP A 151 -13.66 -23.55 13.85
N ARG A 152 -13.09 -22.58 13.12
CA ARG A 152 -12.39 -22.83 11.86
C ARG A 152 -10.96 -23.33 12.11
N ALA A 153 -10.59 -24.40 11.43
CA ALA A 153 -9.22 -24.83 11.32
C ALA A 153 -8.34 -23.77 10.63
N GLN A 154 -7.03 -23.84 10.85
CA GLN A 154 -6.08 -22.88 10.30
C GLN A 154 -6.16 -22.80 8.76
N TRP A 155 -6.19 -23.95 8.08
CA TRP A 155 -6.28 -24.01 6.62
C TRP A 155 -7.60 -23.45 6.08
N GLU A 156 -8.69 -23.50 6.85
CA GLU A 156 -9.98 -22.92 6.47
C GLU A 156 -9.91 -21.39 6.51
N ASN A 157 -9.26 -20.82 7.52
CA ASN A 157 -8.99 -19.39 7.59
C ASN A 157 -8.04 -18.95 6.47
N ALA A 158 -7.04 -19.78 6.14
CA ALA A 158 -6.14 -19.55 5.01
C ALA A 158 -6.92 -19.57 3.67
N LEU A 159 -7.86 -20.50 3.49
CA LEU A 159 -8.68 -20.58 2.28
C LEU A 159 -9.65 -19.39 2.13
N VAL A 160 -10.28 -18.94 3.22
CA VAL A 160 -11.12 -17.73 3.21
C VAL A 160 -10.27 -16.49 2.85
N THR A 161 -9.05 -16.41 3.38
CA THR A 161 -8.11 -15.34 3.04
C THR A 161 -7.67 -15.41 1.58
N LEU A 162 -7.40 -16.60 1.05
CA LEU A 162 -7.08 -16.79 -0.36
C LEU A 162 -8.25 -16.35 -1.25
N GLN A 163 -9.48 -16.71 -0.90
CA GLN A 163 -10.67 -16.31 -1.66
C GLN A 163 -10.84 -14.79 -1.68
N SER A 164 -10.62 -14.09 -0.57
CA SER A 164 -10.77 -12.63 -0.55
C SER A 164 -9.73 -11.94 -1.43
N ARG A 165 -8.51 -12.49 -1.51
CA ARG A 165 -7.45 -12.04 -2.43
C ARG A 165 -7.81 -12.28 -3.90
N LEU A 166 -8.36 -13.46 -4.21
CA LEU A 166 -8.82 -13.78 -5.56
C LEU A 166 -9.95 -12.84 -5.99
N VAL A 167 -10.89 -12.54 -5.09
CA VAL A 167 -11.96 -11.57 -5.34
C VAL A 167 -11.39 -10.16 -5.56
N LEU A 168 -10.45 -9.71 -4.72
CA LEU A 168 -9.79 -8.42 -4.91
C LEU A 168 -9.12 -8.31 -6.29
N TYR A 169 -8.38 -9.35 -6.68
CA TYR A 169 -7.72 -9.42 -7.98
C TYR A 169 -8.72 -9.36 -9.14
N GLU A 170 -9.77 -10.18 -9.10
CA GLU A 170 -10.84 -10.18 -10.13
C GLU A 170 -11.55 -8.83 -10.23
N ARG A 171 -11.81 -8.15 -9.11
CA ARG A 171 -12.43 -6.82 -9.11
C ARG A 171 -11.52 -5.77 -9.73
N LEU A 172 -10.20 -5.82 -9.48
CA LEU A 172 -9.23 -4.95 -10.14
C LEU A 172 -9.18 -5.24 -11.63
N LYS A 173 -9.02 -6.51 -12.00
CA LYS A 173 -9.00 -6.99 -13.38
C LYS A 173 -10.21 -6.50 -14.18
N ASN A 174 -11.39 -6.44 -13.58
CA ASN A 174 -12.62 -5.94 -14.21
C ASN A 174 -12.96 -4.48 -13.86
N SER A 175 -11.98 -3.61 -13.62
CA SER A 175 -12.23 -2.18 -13.29
C SER A 175 -12.21 -1.23 -14.48
N VAL A 176 -11.41 -1.49 -15.52
CA VAL A 176 -11.33 -0.64 -16.73
C VAL A 176 -12.11 -1.25 -17.89
N GLN A 177 -11.98 -2.56 -18.08
CA GLN A 177 -12.58 -3.31 -19.17
C GLN A 177 -13.03 -4.69 -18.64
N PRO A 178 -13.98 -5.38 -19.31
CA PRO A 178 -14.53 -6.66 -18.86
C PRO A 178 -13.55 -7.83 -19.14
N ASN A 179 -12.33 -7.71 -18.64
CA ASN A 179 -11.19 -8.58 -18.93
C ASN A 179 -11.50 -10.07 -18.77
N SER A 180 -12.16 -10.47 -17.68
CA SER A 180 -12.46 -11.89 -17.45
C SER A 180 -13.46 -12.43 -18.48
N LEU A 181 -14.42 -11.62 -18.93
CA LEU A 181 -15.34 -12.00 -20.02
C LEU A 181 -14.62 -12.05 -21.37
N LEU A 182 -13.72 -11.10 -21.65
CA LEU A 182 -12.95 -11.06 -22.89
C LEU A 182 -12.03 -12.29 -23.02
N GLN A 183 -11.36 -12.69 -21.93
CA GLN A 183 -10.55 -13.92 -21.91
C GLN A 183 -11.43 -15.17 -22.11
N LEU A 184 -12.59 -15.24 -21.47
CA LEU A 184 -13.54 -16.36 -21.66
C LEU A 184 -14.02 -16.46 -23.12
N GLN A 185 -14.22 -15.32 -23.80
CA GLN A 185 -14.61 -15.28 -25.21
C GLN A 185 -13.45 -15.66 -26.15
N ALA A 186 -12.24 -15.22 -25.83
CA ALA A 186 -11.03 -15.53 -26.61
C ALA A 186 -10.64 -17.01 -26.52
N ARG A 187 -11.05 -17.72 -25.46
CA ARG A 187 -10.73 -19.13 -25.20
C ARG A 187 -9.21 -19.39 -25.23
N ASN A 188 -8.72 -20.04 -26.28
CA ASN A 188 -7.30 -20.38 -26.46
C ASN A 188 -6.57 -19.38 -27.37
N ASN A 189 -7.25 -18.37 -27.92
CA ASN A 189 -6.63 -17.33 -28.72
C ASN A 189 -6.21 -16.16 -27.82
N PRO A 190 -5.09 -15.47 -28.12
CA PRO A 190 -4.74 -14.25 -27.43
C PRO A 190 -5.85 -13.21 -27.60
N ALA A 191 -6.37 -12.67 -26.51
CA ALA A 191 -7.35 -11.59 -26.63
C ALA A 191 -6.62 -10.32 -27.12
N GLY A 192 -7.18 -9.65 -28.13
CA GLY A 192 -6.54 -8.46 -28.71
C GLY A 192 -6.57 -7.22 -27.80
N PHE A 193 -7.44 -7.23 -26.77
CA PHE A 193 -7.67 -6.13 -25.81
C PHE A 193 -7.75 -4.73 -26.48
N ASP A 194 -8.47 -4.63 -27.61
CA ASP A 194 -8.63 -3.39 -28.38
C ASP A 194 -9.84 -2.57 -27.94
N PHE A 195 -9.89 -2.25 -26.65
CA PHE A 195 -10.95 -1.42 -26.08
C PHE A 195 -11.12 -0.07 -26.80
N ALA A 196 -10.05 0.57 -27.28
CA ALA A 196 -10.13 1.79 -28.07
C ALA A 196 -10.93 1.61 -29.37
N GLY A 197 -10.67 0.54 -30.12
CA GLY A 197 -11.41 0.20 -31.35
C GLY A 197 -12.87 -0.16 -31.08
N GLU A 198 -13.14 -0.96 -30.04
CA GLU A 198 -14.50 -1.31 -29.64
C GLU A 198 -15.31 -0.08 -29.20
N LEU A 199 -14.70 0.81 -28.40
CA LEU A 199 -15.33 2.06 -27.98
C LEU A 199 -15.59 3.00 -29.16
N ALA A 200 -14.69 3.07 -30.14
CA ALA A 200 -14.90 3.86 -31.34
C ALA A 200 -16.12 3.37 -32.14
N THR A 201 -16.24 2.05 -32.33
CA THR A 201 -17.39 1.42 -32.98
C THR A 201 -18.68 1.70 -32.22
N PHE A 202 -18.66 1.52 -30.89
CA PHE A 202 -19.80 1.83 -30.01
C PHE A 202 -20.25 3.29 -30.13
N ARG A 203 -19.30 4.24 -30.17
CA ARG A 203 -19.63 5.67 -30.31
C ARG A 203 -20.29 5.99 -31.64
N VAL A 204 -19.83 5.41 -32.74
CA VAL A 204 -20.45 5.59 -34.07
C VAL A 204 -21.88 5.08 -34.08
N ASP A 205 -22.08 3.85 -33.59
CA ASP A 205 -23.40 3.23 -33.50
C ASP A 205 -24.33 4.04 -32.58
N LEU A 206 -23.80 4.56 -31.46
CA LEU A 206 -24.56 5.33 -30.48
C LEU A 206 -24.94 6.72 -31.02
N THR A 207 -24.05 7.41 -31.73
CA THR A 207 -24.38 8.68 -32.40
C THR A 207 -25.51 8.50 -33.40
N ARG A 208 -25.47 7.41 -34.20
CA ARG A 208 -26.58 7.09 -35.11
C ARG A 208 -27.88 6.84 -34.34
N ALA A 209 -27.83 6.07 -33.26
CA ALA A 209 -29.00 5.79 -32.44
C ALA A 209 -29.60 7.04 -31.78
N ILE A 210 -28.77 7.95 -31.28
CA ILE A 210 -29.20 9.24 -30.70
C ILE A 210 -29.91 10.07 -31.78
N LYS A 211 -29.28 10.24 -32.95
CA LYS A 211 -29.86 11.01 -34.07
C LYS A 211 -31.23 10.47 -34.48
N ILE A 212 -31.35 9.15 -34.68
CA ILE A 212 -32.64 8.52 -35.05
C ILE A 212 -33.69 8.70 -33.93
N SER A 213 -33.27 8.63 -32.67
CA SER A 213 -34.17 8.85 -31.52
C SER A 213 -34.70 10.29 -31.47
N GLU A 214 -33.84 11.27 -31.77
CA GLU A 214 -34.22 12.69 -31.87
C GLU A 214 -35.15 12.96 -33.06
N GLU A 215 -34.83 12.42 -34.24
CA GLU A 215 -35.70 12.52 -35.44
C GLU A 215 -37.07 11.90 -35.16
N ARG A 216 -37.13 10.75 -34.48
CA ARG A 216 -38.40 10.13 -34.09
C ARG A 216 -39.21 11.02 -33.14
N ARG A 217 -38.55 11.70 -32.18
CA ARG A 217 -39.23 12.67 -31.30
C ARG A 217 -39.80 13.86 -32.07
N GLN A 218 -39.26 14.17 -33.25
CA GLN A 218 -39.74 15.21 -34.16
C GLN A 218 -40.73 14.70 -35.22
N GLY A 219 -41.21 13.45 -35.11
CA GLY A 219 -42.21 12.87 -36.03
C GLY A 219 -41.62 12.03 -37.18
N GLY A 220 -40.31 11.76 -37.18
CA GLY A 220 -39.67 10.87 -38.14
C GLY A 220 -40.05 9.40 -37.96
N ALA A 221 -40.16 8.67 -39.07
CA ALA A 221 -40.53 7.24 -39.09
C ALA A 221 -39.34 6.27 -39.09
N GLN A 222 -38.11 6.78 -39.20
CA GLN A 222 -36.91 5.96 -39.31
C GLN A 222 -36.65 5.17 -38.02
N LEU A 223 -36.32 3.88 -38.17
CA LEU A 223 -35.96 2.99 -37.06
C LEU A 223 -34.47 2.67 -37.12
N LEU A 224 -33.87 2.48 -35.95
CA LEU A 224 -32.52 1.95 -35.87
C LEU A 224 -32.50 0.52 -36.40
N ASP A 225 -31.53 0.21 -37.26
CA ASP A 225 -31.37 -1.14 -37.79
C ASP A 225 -31.10 -2.15 -36.67
N ALA A 226 -31.65 -3.36 -36.84
CA ALA A 226 -31.62 -4.39 -35.81
C ALA A 226 -30.18 -4.80 -35.43
N GLU A 227 -29.27 -4.80 -36.40
CA GLU A 227 -27.87 -5.17 -36.22
C GLU A 227 -27.12 -4.15 -35.34
N THR A 228 -27.21 -2.87 -35.68
CA THR A 228 -26.64 -1.77 -34.87
C THR A 228 -27.24 -1.76 -33.46
N GLY A 229 -28.55 -1.97 -33.35
CA GLY A 229 -29.21 -2.12 -32.04
C GLY A 229 -28.66 -3.31 -31.22
N MET A 230 -28.36 -4.44 -31.87
CA MET A 230 -27.74 -5.60 -31.21
C MET A 230 -26.30 -5.30 -30.80
N ARG A 231 -25.46 -4.70 -31.65
CA ARG A 231 -24.07 -4.35 -31.33
C ARG A 231 -23.98 -3.43 -30.10
N LEU A 232 -24.83 -2.40 -30.05
CA LEU A 232 -24.92 -1.49 -28.89
C LEU A 232 -25.26 -2.23 -27.59
N ARG A 233 -26.29 -3.09 -27.62
CA ARG A 233 -26.72 -3.87 -26.45
C ARG A 233 -25.65 -4.87 -26.00
N THR A 234 -25.00 -5.54 -26.95
CA THR A 234 -23.94 -6.50 -26.66
C THR A 234 -22.75 -5.82 -25.99
N PHE A 235 -22.26 -4.71 -26.55
CA PHE A 235 -21.17 -3.94 -25.95
C PHE A 235 -21.52 -3.44 -24.54
N ALA A 236 -22.69 -2.81 -24.38
CA ALA A 236 -23.13 -2.31 -23.08
C ALA A 236 -23.31 -3.43 -22.04
N ARG A 237 -23.77 -4.62 -22.46
CA ARG A 237 -23.93 -5.79 -21.58
C ARG A 237 -22.58 -6.27 -21.02
N LEU A 238 -21.51 -6.26 -21.82
CA LEU A 238 -20.17 -6.63 -21.31
C LEU A 238 -19.74 -5.72 -20.15
N PHE A 239 -20.03 -4.42 -20.25
CA PHE A 239 -19.69 -3.44 -19.22
C PHE A 239 -20.62 -3.47 -17.99
N GLN A 240 -21.69 -4.27 -17.98
CA GLN A 240 -22.46 -4.52 -16.75
C GLN A 240 -21.62 -5.21 -15.68
N ALA A 241 -20.75 -6.15 -16.07
CA ALA A 241 -19.85 -6.83 -15.14
C ALA A 241 -18.86 -5.83 -14.51
N VAL A 242 -18.28 -4.93 -15.32
CA VAL A 242 -17.41 -3.84 -14.85
C VAL A 242 -18.17 -2.91 -13.90
N SER A 243 -19.42 -2.56 -14.24
CA SER A 243 -20.25 -1.70 -13.42
C SER A 243 -20.54 -2.27 -12.03
N GLN A 244 -20.66 -3.59 -11.91
CA GLN A 244 -21.03 -4.26 -10.66
C GLN A 244 -19.82 -4.66 -9.82
N SER A 245 -18.71 -5.05 -10.46
CA SER A 245 -17.55 -5.64 -9.77
C SER A 245 -16.35 -4.71 -9.67
N GLY A 246 -16.24 -3.73 -10.58
CA GLY A 246 -15.11 -2.80 -10.66
C GLY A 246 -14.87 -2.06 -9.35
N MET A 247 -13.62 -2.05 -8.89
CA MET A 247 -13.21 -1.39 -7.65
C MET A 247 -12.75 0.05 -7.88
N VAL A 248 -12.27 0.36 -9.09
CA VAL A 248 -11.70 1.66 -9.42
C VAL A 248 -12.74 2.55 -10.09
N ALA A 249 -13.07 3.67 -9.45
CA ALA A 249 -13.86 4.73 -10.05
C ALA A 249 -12.92 5.77 -10.66
N ALA A 250 -12.74 5.69 -11.98
CA ALA A 250 -11.73 6.43 -12.73
C ALA A 250 -12.26 7.64 -13.52
N ILE A 251 -13.60 7.77 -13.65
CA ILE A 251 -14.22 8.86 -14.40
C ILE A 251 -14.63 9.97 -13.41
N PRO A 252 -14.02 11.15 -13.46
CA PRO A 252 -14.37 12.26 -12.58
C PRO A 252 -15.77 12.83 -12.92
N PRO A 253 -16.44 13.51 -11.97
CA PRO A 253 -17.74 14.15 -12.19
C PRO A 253 -17.66 15.27 -13.24
N GLY A 254 -18.75 15.51 -13.96
CA GLY A 254 -18.83 16.54 -15.01
C GLY A 254 -19.08 17.96 -14.48
N ASP A 255 -19.66 18.10 -13.29
CA ASP A 255 -20.00 19.36 -12.63
C ASP A 255 -19.38 19.44 -11.22
N HIS A 256 -18.95 20.65 -10.81
CA HIS A 256 -18.26 20.87 -9.53
C HIS A 256 -19.21 21.27 -8.39
N THR A 257 -20.50 21.47 -8.68
CA THR A 257 -21.44 22.21 -7.82
C THR A 257 -22.12 21.40 -6.73
N GLY A 258 -21.76 20.14 -6.52
CA GLY A 258 -22.22 19.42 -5.35
C GLY A 258 -21.68 18.02 -5.30
N LEU A 259 -20.72 17.80 -4.39
CA LEU A 259 -20.11 16.52 -4.04
C LEU A 259 -18.98 16.06 -4.98
N ARG A 260 -17.74 16.46 -4.63
CA ARG A 260 -16.47 15.86 -5.10
C ARG A 260 -16.36 14.32 -4.85
N SER A 261 -17.41 13.69 -4.33
CA SER A 261 -17.53 12.28 -3.94
C SER A 261 -18.20 11.38 -5.01
N HIS A 262 -18.32 11.81 -6.27
CA HIS A 262 -19.00 11.03 -7.31
C HIS A 262 -18.11 10.67 -8.51
N TRP A 263 -16.86 10.31 -8.27
CA TRP A 263 -16.11 9.57 -9.28
C TRP A 263 -16.87 8.28 -9.63
N ARG A 264 -16.95 7.95 -10.91
CA ARG A 264 -17.72 6.82 -11.42
C ARG A 264 -16.79 5.78 -12.05
N ASN A 265 -17.13 4.51 -11.91
CA ASN A 265 -16.43 3.45 -12.63
C ASN A 265 -16.81 3.47 -14.12
N LEU A 266 -15.91 2.98 -14.98
CA LEU A 266 -16.09 3.02 -16.44
C LEU A 266 -17.34 2.24 -16.89
N GLY A 267 -17.63 1.11 -16.24
CA GLY A 267 -18.77 0.26 -16.58
C GLY A 267 -20.09 0.99 -16.43
N THR A 268 -20.31 1.68 -15.30
CA THR A 268 -21.53 2.45 -15.07
C THR A 268 -21.67 3.57 -16.09
N VAL A 269 -20.58 4.27 -16.42
CA VAL A 269 -20.60 5.35 -17.42
C VAL A 269 -20.96 4.81 -18.80
N ILE A 270 -20.38 3.70 -19.23
CA ILE A 270 -20.68 3.09 -20.54
C ILE A 270 -22.11 2.55 -20.61
N VAL A 271 -22.56 1.87 -19.55
CA VAL A 271 -23.93 1.34 -19.46
C VAL A 271 -24.97 2.47 -19.50
N ASP A 272 -24.72 3.58 -18.81
CA ASP A 272 -25.62 4.73 -18.84
C ASP A 272 -25.58 5.46 -20.18
N SER A 273 -24.41 5.56 -20.81
CA SER A 273 -24.26 6.14 -22.14
C SER A 273 -25.09 5.42 -23.20
N ALA A 274 -25.24 4.10 -23.09
CA ALA A 274 -26.09 3.31 -23.97
C ALA A 274 -27.59 3.71 -23.93
N ARG A 275 -28.01 4.55 -22.96
CA ARG A 275 -29.36 5.11 -22.85
C ARG A 275 -29.58 6.37 -23.70
N GLY A 276 -28.57 6.85 -24.41
CA GLY A 276 -28.69 7.95 -25.36
C GLY A 276 -27.82 9.17 -25.06
N GLN A 277 -26.68 8.99 -24.39
CA GLN A 277 -25.68 10.04 -24.18
C GLN A 277 -24.29 9.51 -24.50
N LEU A 278 -23.48 10.27 -25.22
CA LEU A 278 -22.12 9.81 -25.52
C LEU A 278 -21.27 9.68 -24.25
N PRO A 279 -20.38 8.68 -24.15
CA PRO A 279 -19.43 8.59 -23.05
C PRO A 279 -18.56 9.85 -22.98
N PRO A 280 -18.29 10.37 -21.77
CA PRO A 280 -17.43 11.53 -21.58
C PRO A 280 -15.98 11.20 -21.98
N LEU A 281 -15.20 12.24 -22.31
CA LEU A 281 -13.85 12.10 -22.85
C LEU A 281 -12.89 11.24 -22.00
N PRO A 282 -12.93 11.24 -20.65
CA PRO A 282 -12.10 10.34 -19.84
C PRO A 282 -12.21 8.86 -20.18
N VAL A 283 -13.38 8.39 -20.64
CA VAL A 283 -13.54 6.99 -21.08
C VAL A 283 -12.63 6.68 -22.27
N ALA A 284 -12.49 7.63 -23.21
CA ALA A 284 -11.61 7.46 -24.37
C ALA A 284 -10.12 7.46 -23.99
N PHE A 285 -9.71 8.24 -22.99
CA PHE A 285 -8.33 8.20 -22.48
C PHE A 285 -7.98 6.83 -21.90
N TYR A 286 -8.83 6.28 -21.02
CA TYR A 286 -8.61 4.95 -20.46
C TYR A 286 -8.66 3.84 -21.51
N ALA A 287 -9.55 3.92 -22.49
CA ALA A 287 -9.59 2.97 -23.60
C ALA A 287 -8.31 3.01 -24.43
N ALA A 288 -7.84 4.21 -24.79
CA ALA A 288 -6.62 4.38 -25.57
C ALA A 288 -5.36 3.94 -24.80
N MET A 289 -5.26 4.25 -23.50
CA MET A 289 -4.17 3.76 -22.65
C MET A 289 -4.18 2.23 -22.54
N SER A 290 -5.35 1.63 -22.29
CA SER A 290 -5.48 0.17 -22.17
C SER A 290 -5.04 -0.55 -23.44
N SER A 291 -5.57 -0.15 -24.59
CA SER A 291 -5.24 -0.76 -25.88
C SER A 291 -3.79 -0.51 -26.29
N ALA A 292 -3.26 0.69 -26.07
CA ALA A 292 -1.87 0.99 -26.38
C ALA A 292 -0.90 0.13 -25.55
N PHE A 293 -1.19 -0.09 -24.26
CA PHE A 293 -0.38 -0.97 -23.43
C PHE A 293 -0.50 -2.43 -23.88
N ALA A 294 -1.71 -2.93 -24.12
CA ALA A 294 -1.91 -4.31 -24.53
C ALA A 294 -1.23 -4.65 -25.87
N GLN A 295 -1.21 -3.68 -26.80
CA GLN A 295 -0.66 -3.79 -28.15
C GLN A 295 0.81 -3.36 -28.28
N ASP A 296 1.50 -3.13 -27.16
CA ASP A 296 2.92 -2.75 -27.13
C ASP A 296 3.26 -1.43 -27.87
N LYS A 297 2.43 -0.39 -27.68
CA LYS A 297 2.57 0.94 -28.31
C LYS A 297 2.91 2.04 -27.28
N PRO A 298 4.16 2.12 -26.80
CA PRO A 298 4.56 3.04 -25.73
C PRO A 298 4.35 4.52 -26.08
N ASP A 299 4.64 4.95 -27.31
CA ASP A 299 4.46 6.36 -27.71
C ASP A 299 3.00 6.82 -27.60
N VAL A 300 2.08 5.96 -28.04
CA VAL A 300 0.63 6.22 -27.93
C VAL A 300 0.23 6.26 -26.46
N PHE A 301 0.64 5.27 -25.67
CA PHE A 301 0.35 5.22 -24.24
C PHE A 301 0.82 6.48 -23.51
N ASN A 302 2.09 6.85 -23.67
CA ASN A 302 2.73 7.99 -23.02
C ASN A 302 2.02 9.30 -23.39
N SER A 303 1.68 9.46 -24.67
CA SER A 303 0.90 10.60 -25.15
C SER A 303 -0.47 10.66 -24.48
N GLN A 304 -1.18 9.54 -24.33
CA GLN A 304 -2.52 9.52 -23.70
C GLN A 304 -2.46 9.81 -22.20
N VAL A 305 -1.46 9.28 -21.48
CA VAL A 305 -1.23 9.62 -20.06
C VAL A 305 -1.01 11.13 -19.90
N SER A 306 -0.14 11.72 -20.71
CA SER A 306 0.13 13.16 -20.68
C SER A 306 -1.11 14.00 -21.00
N ARG A 307 -1.82 13.66 -22.08
CA ARG A 307 -3.05 14.37 -22.48
C ARG A 307 -4.16 14.26 -21.44
N TYR A 308 -4.32 13.10 -20.80
CA TYR A 308 -5.33 12.96 -19.75
C TYR A 308 -5.00 13.82 -18.52
N ARG A 309 -3.73 13.87 -18.11
CA ARG A 309 -3.29 14.77 -17.03
C ARG A 309 -3.53 16.24 -17.36
N GLN A 310 -3.25 16.66 -18.60
CA GLN A 310 -3.54 18.02 -19.06
C GLN A 310 -5.04 18.31 -19.08
N TRP A 311 -5.85 17.34 -19.51
CA TRP A 311 -7.31 17.46 -19.49
C TRP A 311 -7.82 17.61 -18.06
N LEU A 312 -7.37 16.77 -17.13
CA LEU A 312 -7.73 16.87 -15.70
C LEU A 312 -7.39 18.25 -15.13
N ALA A 313 -6.19 18.76 -15.39
CA ALA A 313 -5.77 20.08 -14.94
C ALA A 313 -6.66 21.21 -15.51
N SER A 314 -7.00 21.11 -16.80
CA SER A 314 -7.84 22.11 -17.50
C SER A 314 -9.31 22.05 -17.11
N ASN A 315 -9.77 20.94 -16.52
CA ASN A 315 -11.16 20.71 -16.12
C ASN A 315 -11.36 20.78 -14.59
N GLY A 316 -10.42 21.45 -13.89
CA GLY A 316 -10.55 21.78 -12.46
C GLY A 316 -10.16 20.68 -11.48
N PHE A 317 -9.46 19.63 -11.93
CA PHE A 317 -8.96 18.54 -11.07
C PHE A 317 -7.48 18.71 -10.69
N ALA A 318 -6.97 19.95 -10.70
CA ALA A 318 -5.57 20.23 -10.37
C ALA A 318 -5.23 19.85 -8.92
N SER A 319 -6.16 20.07 -7.98
CA SER A 319 -5.98 19.69 -6.57
C SER A 319 -5.82 18.19 -6.40
N GLU A 320 -6.61 17.39 -7.12
CA GLU A 320 -6.56 15.92 -7.10
C GLU A 320 -5.27 15.41 -7.74
N ILE A 321 -4.78 16.05 -8.81
CA ILE A 321 -3.48 15.76 -9.42
C ILE A 321 -2.34 16.04 -8.42
N ASP A 322 -2.38 17.19 -7.76
CA ASP A 322 -1.35 17.57 -6.78
C ASP A 322 -1.36 16.60 -5.59
N GLN A 323 -2.54 16.32 -5.02
CA GLN A 323 -2.69 15.36 -3.93
C GLN A 323 -2.18 13.96 -4.33
N ALA A 324 -2.54 13.48 -5.52
CA ALA A 324 -2.02 12.23 -6.07
C ALA A 324 -0.50 12.25 -6.18
N GLY A 325 0.09 13.35 -6.67
CA GLY A 325 1.54 13.53 -6.74
C GLY A 325 2.24 13.48 -5.37
N TYR A 326 1.67 14.14 -4.36
CA TYR A 326 2.17 14.09 -2.98
C TYR A 326 2.10 12.67 -2.39
N GLU A 327 1.01 11.93 -2.64
CA GLU A 327 0.85 10.57 -2.13
C GLU A 327 1.82 9.59 -2.80
N VAL A 328 2.02 9.70 -4.13
CA VAL A 328 3.05 8.92 -4.86
C VAL A 328 4.45 9.20 -4.28
N TYR A 329 4.78 10.46 -4.02
CA TYR A 329 6.07 10.79 -3.41
C TYR A 329 6.22 10.17 -2.02
N TYR A 330 5.19 10.28 -1.18
CA TYR A 330 5.18 9.65 0.16
C TYR A 330 5.36 8.13 0.08
N ASN A 331 4.67 7.46 -0.83
CA ASN A 331 4.73 6.00 -1.03
C ASN A 331 6.10 5.51 -1.50
N ARG A 332 6.81 6.33 -2.29
CA ARG A 332 8.18 6.02 -2.77
C ARG A 332 9.23 6.31 -1.71
N PHE A 333 9.14 7.47 -1.05
CA PHE A 333 10.11 7.85 -0.03
C PHE A 333 9.99 6.99 1.24
N GLN A 334 8.76 6.70 1.66
CA GLN A 334 8.42 5.94 2.88
C GLN A 334 9.12 6.50 4.13
N PRO A 335 8.82 7.75 4.54
CA PRO A 335 9.58 8.47 5.58
C PRO A 335 9.72 7.65 6.88
N PHE A 336 8.64 7.02 7.37
CA PHE A 336 8.71 6.21 8.58
C PHE A 336 9.63 5.00 8.44
N VAL A 337 9.67 4.35 7.27
CA VAL A 337 10.56 3.20 7.00
C VAL A 337 12.01 3.63 7.00
N ARG A 338 12.29 4.80 6.39
CA ARG A 338 13.63 5.39 6.41
C ARG A 338 14.04 5.77 7.83
N ALA A 339 13.14 6.38 8.60
CA ALA A 339 13.38 6.72 10.00
C ALA A 339 13.67 5.47 10.84
N ILE A 340 12.91 4.38 10.69
CA ILE A 340 13.18 3.09 11.36
C ILE A 340 14.61 2.61 11.07
N ALA A 341 15.02 2.61 9.79
CA ALA A 341 16.35 2.16 9.40
C ALA A 341 17.45 3.01 10.07
N VAL A 342 17.29 4.33 10.10
CA VAL A 342 18.26 5.22 10.75
C VAL A 342 18.26 5.05 12.28
N TYR A 343 17.08 4.93 12.93
CA TYR A 343 16.98 4.63 14.36
C TYR A 343 17.63 3.29 14.73
N ALA A 344 17.47 2.25 13.90
CA ALA A 344 18.07 0.94 14.12
C ALA A 344 19.60 1.02 14.12
N VAL A 345 20.17 1.72 13.16
CA VAL A 345 21.63 1.93 13.10
C VAL A 345 22.10 2.77 14.27
N ALA A 346 21.36 3.82 14.65
CA ALA A 346 21.68 4.63 15.82
C ALA A 346 21.69 3.80 17.11
N ALA A 347 20.72 2.90 17.29
CA ALA A 347 20.66 1.98 18.44
C ALA A 347 21.87 1.04 18.48
N ILE A 348 22.27 0.47 17.33
CA ILE A 348 23.46 -0.38 17.23
C ILE A 348 24.72 0.42 17.60
N LEU A 349 24.90 1.63 17.05
CA LEU A 349 26.03 2.49 17.38
C LEU A 349 26.05 2.85 18.86
N LEU A 350 24.90 3.09 19.49
CA LEU A 350 24.82 3.36 20.92
C LEU A 350 25.28 2.15 21.75
N GLY A 351 24.86 0.93 21.38
CA GLY A 351 25.33 -0.31 22.02
C GLY A 351 26.85 -0.48 21.91
N VAL A 352 27.43 -0.19 20.72
CA VAL A 352 28.88 -0.20 20.51
C VAL A 352 29.57 0.90 21.33
N ALA A 353 28.98 2.10 21.41
CA ALA A 353 29.53 3.20 22.20
C ALA A 353 29.61 2.85 23.69
N TRP A 354 28.58 2.18 24.23
CA TRP A 354 28.58 1.74 25.63
C TRP A 354 29.62 0.68 25.95
N ARG A 355 29.95 -0.20 24.98
CA ARG A 355 31.00 -1.21 25.15
C ARG A 355 32.41 -0.64 24.95
N THR A 356 32.59 0.23 23.97
CA THR A 356 33.92 0.73 23.57
C THR A 356 34.34 2.02 24.26
N ARG A 357 33.39 2.75 24.87
CA ARG A 357 33.58 4.12 25.40
C ARG A 357 34.21 5.08 24.38
N SER A 358 33.97 4.82 23.09
CA SER A 358 34.60 5.58 22.01
C SER A 358 34.09 7.02 21.94
N ALA A 359 35.03 7.97 21.88
CA ALA A 359 34.76 9.40 21.73
C ALA A 359 34.15 9.79 20.37
N THR A 360 34.07 8.85 19.41
CA THR A 360 33.51 9.12 18.07
C THR A 360 32.21 8.37 17.79
N VAL A 361 32.02 7.19 18.38
CA VAL A 361 30.83 6.35 18.14
C VAL A 361 29.61 6.96 18.80
N TYR A 362 29.74 7.47 20.04
CA TYR A 362 28.62 8.10 20.75
C TYR A 362 28.06 9.33 20.02
N PRO A 363 28.88 10.34 19.62
CA PRO A 363 28.37 11.47 18.85
C PRO A 363 27.76 11.07 17.50
N SER A 364 28.27 10.00 16.87
CA SER A 364 27.69 9.47 15.62
C SER A 364 26.27 8.96 15.85
N ALA A 365 26.04 8.22 16.94
CA ALA A 365 24.70 7.75 17.31
C ALA A 365 23.73 8.93 17.54
N VAL A 366 24.16 9.97 18.26
CA VAL A 366 23.35 11.18 18.50
C VAL A 366 22.97 11.87 17.18
N MET A 367 23.92 12.05 16.26
CA MET A 367 23.64 12.67 14.95
C MET A 367 22.65 11.86 14.12
N LEU A 368 22.73 10.53 14.17
CA LEU A 368 21.76 9.66 13.49
C LEU A 368 20.37 9.72 14.14
N VAL A 369 20.26 9.85 15.47
CA VAL A 369 18.96 10.07 16.13
C VAL A 369 18.34 11.41 15.71
N LEU A 370 19.13 12.49 15.64
CA LEU A 370 18.63 13.78 15.14
C LEU A 370 18.13 13.66 13.69
N LEU A 371 18.89 12.98 12.84
CA LEU A 371 18.49 12.73 11.45
C LEU A 371 17.22 11.88 11.36
N ALA A 372 17.12 10.80 12.15
CA ALA A 372 15.94 9.95 12.20
C ALA A 372 14.71 10.71 12.71
N PHE A 373 14.88 11.59 13.70
CA PHE A 373 13.83 12.45 14.22
C PHE A 373 13.35 13.47 13.19
N ALA A 374 14.25 14.07 12.41
CA ALA A 374 13.88 14.94 11.29
C ALA A 374 13.03 14.21 10.24
N VAL A 375 13.44 12.99 9.86
CA VAL A 375 12.69 12.16 8.90
C VAL A 375 11.34 11.68 9.47
N HIS A 376 11.29 11.35 10.78
CA HIS A 376 10.06 11.02 11.48
C HIS A 376 9.08 12.21 11.45
N THR A 377 9.56 13.41 11.77
CA THR A 377 8.78 14.66 11.72
C THR A 377 8.24 14.91 10.31
N LEU A 378 9.07 14.70 9.28
CA LEU A 378 8.66 14.80 7.89
C LEU A 378 7.54 13.79 7.55
N GLY A 379 7.61 12.56 8.08
CA GLY A 379 6.54 11.57 7.94
C GLY A 379 5.21 12.03 8.54
N ILE A 380 5.23 12.64 9.72
CA ILE A 380 4.04 13.23 10.35
C ILE A 380 3.48 14.35 9.47
N ALA A 381 4.33 15.26 8.99
CA ALA A 381 3.89 16.35 8.10
C ALA A 381 3.23 15.82 6.82
N PHE A 382 3.76 14.75 6.21
CA PHE A 382 3.13 14.10 5.07
C PHE A 382 1.74 13.56 5.40
N THR A 383 1.57 12.85 6.52
CA THR A 383 0.27 12.31 6.91
C THR A 383 -0.77 13.39 7.10
N MET A 384 -0.41 14.48 7.82
CA MET A 384 -1.29 15.64 8.03
C MET A 384 -1.75 16.26 6.70
N LYS A 385 -0.85 16.33 5.70
CA LYS A 385 -1.19 16.84 4.36
C LYS A 385 -2.08 15.89 3.56
N LEU A 386 -1.91 14.58 3.70
CA LEU A 386 -2.65 13.54 2.96
C LEU A 386 -4.07 13.26 3.53
N ALA A 387 -4.61 14.19 4.33
CA ALA A 387 -5.95 14.15 4.94
C ALA A 387 -6.20 12.95 5.89
N GLY A 388 -5.15 12.29 6.38
CA GLY A 388 -5.24 11.29 7.44
C GLY A 388 -4.52 11.77 8.71
N PRO A 389 -5.12 11.68 9.91
CA PRO A 389 -4.36 11.96 11.12
C PRO A 389 -3.16 11.00 11.21
N PRO A 390 -1.96 11.47 11.58
CA PRO A 390 -0.87 10.56 11.92
C PRO A 390 -1.36 9.57 12.98
N SER A 391 -0.87 8.33 12.92
CA SER A 391 -1.20 7.34 13.95
C SER A 391 -0.81 7.87 15.34
N TYR A 392 -1.62 7.59 16.36
CA TYR A 392 -1.32 8.03 17.72
C TYR A 392 0.05 7.52 18.20
N LEU A 393 0.41 6.27 17.85
CA LEU A 393 1.75 5.70 18.07
C LEU A 393 2.87 6.56 17.52
N THR A 394 2.77 6.99 16.26
CA THR A 394 3.80 7.84 15.62
C THR A 394 3.94 9.18 16.36
N LEU A 395 2.83 9.80 16.78
CA LEU A 395 2.85 11.07 17.51
C LEU A 395 3.45 10.93 18.92
N VAL A 396 3.05 9.91 19.68
CA VAL A 396 3.58 9.68 21.04
C VAL A 396 5.08 9.40 20.98
N ALA A 397 5.52 8.56 20.05
CA ALA A 397 6.93 8.25 19.88
C ALA A 397 7.76 9.47 19.45
N TRP A 398 7.18 10.34 18.63
CA TRP A 398 7.78 11.62 18.29
C TRP A 398 7.96 12.50 19.54
N GLY A 399 6.93 12.62 20.38
CA GLY A 399 6.98 13.40 21.62
C GLY A 399 8.02 12.89 22.62
N ILE A 400 8.07 11.56 22.83
CA ILE A 400 9.08 10.93 23.69
C ILE A 400 10.50 11.15 23.13
N THR A 401 10.67 11.02 21.82
CA THR A 401 11.98 11.26 21.16
C THR A 401 12.44 12.71 21.33
N LEU A 402 11.52 13.67 21.19
CA LEU A 402 11.81 15.08 21.40
C LEU A 402 12.24 15.35 22.85
N GLY A 403 11.47 14.85 23.83
CA GLY A 403 11.81 14.97 25.25
C GLY A 403 13.16 14.34 25.59
N ALA A 404 13.46 13.18 25.00
CA ALA A 404 14.74 12.52 25.14
C ALA A 404 15.91 13.33 24.54
N LEU A 405 15.74 13.91 23.36
CA LEU A 405 16.75 14.77 22.74
C LEU A 405 17.04 16.01 23.60
N VAL A 406 16.03 16.60 24.23
CA VAL A 406 16.19 17.71 25.18
C VAL A 406 16.91 17.24 26.45
N ALA A 407 16.50 16.12 27.05
CA ALA A 407 17.12 15.57 28.25
C ALA A 407 18.61 15.21 28.05
N GLU A 408 18.98 14.73 26.86
CA GLU A 408 20.37 14.41 26.53
C GLU A 408 21.29 15.63 26.60
N GLN A 409 20.77 16.84 26.34
CA GLN A 409 21.56 18.08 26.44
C GLN A 409 22.06 18.34 27.86
N PHE A 410 21.30 17.89 28.87
CA PHE A 410 21.60 18.09 30.28
C PHE A 410 22.40 16.93 30.89
N TRP A 411 22.03 15.67 30.57
CA TRP A 411 22.59 14.51 31.26
C TRP A 411 23.72 13.79 30.52
N ARG A 412 23.90 14.01 29.20
CA ARG A 412 25.02 13.53 28.35
C ARG A 412 25.52 12.09 28.61
N ARG A 413 24.64 11.20 29.07
CA ARG A 413 24.94 9.80 29.45
C ARG A 413 24.47 8.79 28.41
N GLY A 414 23.80 9.23 27.34
CA GLY A 414 23.28 8.37 26.26
C GLY A 414 22.00 7.60 26.60
N VAL A 415 21.45 7.80 27.79
CA VAL A 415 20.21 7.15 28.26
C VAL A 415 19.01 7.68 27.51
N ALA A 416 18.96 8.99 27.33
CA ALA A 416 17.86 9.61 26.61
C ALA A 416 17.92 9.22 25.12
N ILE A 417 19.11 9.12 24.54
CA ILE A 417 19.30 8.55 23.20
C ILE A 417 18.83 7.08 23.11
N ALA A 418 19.05 6.26 24.14
CA ALA A 418 18.54 4.89 24.18
C ALA A 418 17.00 4.86 24.16
N VAL A 419 16.36 5.69 24.99
CA VAL A 419 14.90 5.85 25.02
C VAL A 419 14.38 6.32 23.66
N ALA A 420 14.99 7.35 23.06
CA ALA A 420 14.64 7.86 21.73
C ALA A 420 14.71 6.77 20.65
N THR A 421 15.81 6.00 20.60
CA THR A 421 15.97 4.93 19.59
C THR A 421 15.00 3.77 19.80
N ALA A 422 14.78 3.34 21.05
CA ALA A 422 13.89 2.23 21.37
C ALA A 422 12.42 2.59 21.11
N THR A 423 11.98 3.76 21.57
CA THR A 423 10.60 4.23 21.34
C THR A 423 10.36 4.56 19.88
N GLY A 424 11.31 5.24 19.21
CA GLY A 424 11.24 5.55 17.78
C GLY A 424 11.19 4.29 16.91
N LEU A 425 12.03 3.29 17.18
CA LEU A 425 12.03 2.03 16.43
C LEU A 425 10.77 1.21 16.72
N GLY A 426 10.45 1.01 18.00
CA GLY A 426 9.34 0.17 18.43
C GLY A 426 7.98 0.68 17.97
N ALA A 427 7.71 1.98 18.11
CA ALA A 427 6.43 2.56 17.74
C ALA A 427 6.24 2.65 16.22
N LEU A 428 7.29 2.94 15.46
CA LEU A 428 7.21 2.99 14.00
C LEU A 428 7.06 1.59 13.39
N VAL A 429 7.74 0.59 13.93
CA VAL A 429 7.53 -0.82 13.54
C VAL A 429 6.12 -1.27 13.92
N GLY A 430 5.68 -0.95 15.14
CA GLY A 430 4.32 -1.22 15.61
C GLY A 430 3.25 -0.63 14.70
N ALA A 431 3.34 0.67 14.40
CA ALA A 431 2.42 1.37 13.51
C ALA A 431 2.35 0.77 12.09
N ARG A 432 3.47 0.21 11.61
CA ARG A 432 3.50 -0.46 10.30
C ARG A 432 2.82 -1.83 10.32
N VAL A 433 3.00 -2.59 11.40
CA VAL A 433 2.37 -3.91 11.57
C VAL A 433 0.86 -3.76 11.75
N THR A 434 0.42 -2.77 12.53
CA THR A 434 -0.99 -2.51 12.79
C THR A 434 -1.74 -1.98 11.57
N ALA A 435 -1.07 -1.23 10.69
CA ALA A 435 -1.62 -0.76 9.41
C ALA A 435 -1.95 -1.89 8.40
N VAL A 436 -1.48 -3.12 8.61
CA VAL A 436 -1.73 -4.28 7.73
C VAL A 436 -3.04 -5.04 8.10
N GLY A 437 -3.92 -4.44 8.91
CA GLY A 437 -5.21 -5.03 9.31
C GLY A 437 -6.36 -4.02 9.44
N VAL A 438 -7.61 -4.48 9.27
CA VAL A 438 -8.84 -3.66 9.17
C VAL A 438 -9.34 -3.08 10.52
N VAL A 439 -8.70 -3.33 11.66
CA VAL A 439 -9.26 -2.95 12.97
C VAL A 439 -8.54 -1.74 13.56
N ALA A 440 -8.86 -0.56 13.04
CA ALA A 440 -8.29 0.72 13.51
C ALA A 440 -8.81 1.16 14.90
N LEU A 441 -9.91 0.61 15.41
CA LEU A 441 -10.56 1.14 16.63
C LEU A 441 -10.18 0.41 17.94
N VAL A 442 -9.81 -0.88 17.88
CA VAL A 442 -9.43 -1.68 19.07
C VAL A 442 -7.94 -1.53 19.43
N GLN A 443 -7.14 -0.94 18.53
CA GLN A 443 -5.67 -0.88 18.64
C GLN A 443 -5.14 0.19 19.60
N ASN A 444 -5.92 1.25 19.91
CA ASN A 444 -5.47 2.35 20.79
C ASN A 444 -5.01 1.90 22.19
N VAL A 445 -5.51 0.78 22.72
CA VAL A 445 -5.17 0.29 24.07
C VAL A 445 -3.94 -0.63 24.06
N LEU A 446 -3.75 -1.43 23.00
CA LEU A 446 -2.55 -2.27 22.83
C LEU A 446 -1.30 -1.42 22.52
N ASP A 447 -1.51 -0.35 21.78
CA ASP A 447 -0.48 0.60 21.34
C ASP A 447 0.22 1.31 22.52
N ILE A 448 -0.53 1.74 23.53
CA ILE A 448 0.03 2.37 24.73
C ILE A 448 0.81 1.36 25.58
N ARG A 449 0.31 0.13 25.72
CA ARG A 449 0.97 -0.93 26.52
C ARG A 449 2.31 -1.35 25.92
N LEU A 450 2.41 -1.44 24.60
CA LEU A 450 3.67 -1.75 23.91
C LEU A 450 4.70 -0.65 24.10
N VAL A 451 4.30 0.62 23.93
CA VAL A 451 5.20 1.77 24.13
C VAL A 451 5.67 1.84 25.59
N LEU A 452 4.77 1.66 26.56
CA LEU A 452 5.12 1.62 27.98
C LEU A 452 6.05 0.45 28.32
N ALA A 453 5.84 -0.73 27.75
CA ALA A 453 6.71 -1.88 27.96
C ALA A 453 8.13 -1.63 27.44
N ILE A 454 8.26 -1.06 26.23
CA ILE A 454 9.56 -0.71 25.65
C ILE A 454 10.28 0.33 26.52
N VAL A 455 9.58 1.39 26.93
CA VAL A 455 10.13 2.42 27.82
C VAL A 455 10.56 1.80 29.15
N ALA A 456 9.72 0.96 29.76
CA ALA A 456 10.01 0.28 31.02
C ALA A 456 11.22 -0.64 30.91
N THR A 457 11.35 -1.45 29.85
CA THR A 457 12.52 -2.31 29.63
C THR A 457 13.81 -1.50 29.51
N VAL A 458 13.80 -0.38 28.78
CA VAL A 458 14.98 0.48 28.65
C VAL A 458 15.36 1.12 29.98
N VAL A 459 14.36 1.58 30.75
CA VAL A 459 14.58 2.14 32.09
C VAL A 459 15.15 1.09 33.04
N VAL A 460 14.61 -0.13 33.05
CA VAL A 460 15.09 -1.24 33.90
C VAL A 460 16.52 -1.65 33.54
N LEU A 461 16.83 -1.79 32.25
CA LEU A 461 18.20 -2.09 31.79
C LEU A 461 19.21 -1.00 32.19
N PHE A 462 18.75 0.25 32.29
CA PHE A 462 19.58 1.36 32.74
C PHE A 462 19.77 1.39 34.26
N VAL A 463 18.68 1.26 35.04
CA VAL A 463 18.74 1.21 36.52
C VAL A 463 19.62 0.04 36.97
N GLY A 464 19.48 -1.14 36.35
CA GLY A 464 20.35 -2.28 36.63
C GLY A 464 21.84 -2.03 36.31
N ARG A 465 22.14 -1.16 35.34
CA ARG A 465 23.52 -0.79 34.98
C ARG A 465 24.12 0.24 35.94
N GLU A 466 23.37 1.25 36.36
CA GLU A 466 23.88 2.24 37.34
C GLU A 466 24.02 1.60 38.72
N ALA A 467 23.09 0.75 39.15
CA ALA A 467 23.24 -0.04 40.38
C ALA A 467 24.50 -0.94 40.33
N GLY A 468 24.85 -1.49 39.16
CA GLY A 468 26.10 -2.23 38.97
C GLY A 468 27.36 -1.35 38.95
N ARG A 469 27.25 -0.06 38.61
CA ARG A 469 28.36 0.91 38.69
C ARG A 469 28.57 1.42 40.10
N GLU A 470 27.50 1.65 40.85
CA GLU A 470 27.55 2.04 42.27
C GLU A 470 28.05 0.87 43.12
N GLY A 471 27.61 -0.37 42.87
CA GLY A 471 28.14 -1.55 43.55
C GLY A 471 29.62 -1.85 43.27
N GLN A 472 30.16 -1.47 42.09
CA GLN A 472 31.60 -1.52 41.81
C GLN A 472 32.39 -0.34 42.38
N ALA A 473 31.72 0.77 42.72
CA ALA A 473 32.34 1.92 43.38
C ALA A 473 32.35 1.75 44.91
N GLU A 474 31.33 1.11 45.49
CA GLU A 474 31.24 0.82 46.93
C GLU A 474 32.20 -0.29 47.40
N ASP A 475 32.62 -1.21 46.51
CA ASP A 475 33.69 -2.18 46.84
C ASP A 475 35.08 -1.51 47.01
N GLY A 476 35.21 -0.20 46.71
CA GLY A 476 36.40 0.60 46.92
C GLY A 476 36.44 1.41 48.23
N GLU A 477 35.31 1.60 48.91
CA GLU A 477 35.25 2.33 50.18
C GLU A 477 34.24 1.67 51.12
N ARG A 478 34.74 0.81 52.01
CA ARG A 478 33.99 0.39 53.19
C ARG A 478 33.79 1.60 54.11
N LEU A 479 32.62 2.21 54.08
CA LEU A 479 32.08 2.93 55.23
C LEU A 479 30.62 2.52 55.48
N VAL A 480 30.41 2.07 56.72
CA VAL A 480 29.19 1.51 57.31
C VAL A 480 28.09 2.59 57.40
N HIS A 481 26.84 2.30 56.97
CA HIS A 481 25.57 2.48 57.72
C HIS A 481 24.27 2.39 56.85
N PRO A 482 23.05 2.20 57.44
CA PRO A 482 22.10 1.19 57.01
C PRO A 482 20.81 1.75 56.38
N PHE A 483 20.44 1.30 55.19
CA PHE A 483 19.10 1.49 54.64
C PHE A 483 18.65 0.27 53.80
N THR A 484 18.86 -0.93 54.35
CA THR A 484 18.22 -2.16 53.85
C THR A 484 16.86 -2.34 54.54
N HIS A 485 15.86 -1.52 54.20
CA HIS A 485 14.47 -1.77 54.60
C HIS A 485 13.47 -0.96 53.73
N ALA A 486 13.50 -1.15 52.41
CA ALA A 486 12.46 -0.53 51.54
C ALA A 486 12.23 -1.24 50.19
N LEU A 487 12.48 -2.56 50.08
CA LEU A 487 12.24 -3.33 48.85
C LEU A 487 11.40 -4.61 49.06
N GLY A 488 10.70 -4.72 50.21
CA GLY A 488 9.87 -5.89 50.53
C GLY A 488 8.44 -5.87 49.96
N ASP A 489 7.88 -4.72 49.61
CA ASP A 489 6.41 -4.61 49.42
C ASP A 489 5.92 -4.28 47.99
N ALA A 490 6.79 -4.18 47.00
CA ALA A 490 6.38 -3.93 45.60
C ALA A 490 6.00 -5.21 44.81
N GLY A 491 5.92 -6.37 45.46
CA GLY A 491 5.67 -7.67 44.83
C GLY A 491 4.21 -8.16 44.82
N LYS A 492 3.22 -7.31 45.16
CA LYS A 492 1.81 -7.76 45.33
C LYS A 492 0.76 -7.11 44.44
N PHE A 493 1.14 -6.37 43.40
CA PHE A 493 0.16 -5.79 42.46
C PHE A 493 0.53 -6.04 41.00
N VAL A 494 0.66 -7.30 40.59
CA VAL A 494 0.36 -7.75 39.22
C VAL A 494 -0.11 -9.21 39.28
N LEU A 495 -1.43 -9.41 39.29
CA LEU A 495 -2.13 -10.57 38.73
C LEU A 495 -3.30 -10.06 37.92
#